data_AF-A0AAN6EA00-F1
#
_entry.id   AF-A0AAN6EA00-F1
#
_cell.length_a   1.000
_cell.length_b   1.000
_cell.length_c   1.000
_cell.angle_alpha   90.00
_cell.angle_beta   90.00
_cell.angle_gamma   90.00
#
_symmetry.space_group_name_H-M   'P 1'
#
loop_
_entity.id
_entity.type
_entity.pdbx_description
1 polymer ?
#
loop_
_entity_poly.entity_id
_entity_poly.type
_entity_poly.pdbx_seq_one_letter_code
_entity_poly.pdbx_strand_id
1 'polypeptide(L)'
;MLPTLSMVGDLILIERLPGWRDRIQVGDPVVFKSPIDPGRRVVKRVLGKAGDTLCVDPTRKTPTFVQIPRGHVWLQGDNYTNSTDSR
;
A
#
# COMPACT_ATOMS: atom_id res chain seq x y z
N MET A 1 0.20 3.63 -9.85
CA MET A 1 1.42 3.84 -9.04
C MET A 1 2.36 4.82 -9.74
N LEU A 2 1.82 5.78 -10.51
CA LEU A 2 2.66 6.84 -11.09
C LEU A 2 3.26 7.69 -9.97
N PRO A 3 4.48 8.22 -10.12
CA PRO A 3 5.38 8.01 -11.26
C PRO A 3 6.23 6.73 -11.17
N THR A 4 6.19 6.01 -10.05
CA THR A 4 7.04 4.82 -9.83
C THR A 4 6.77 3.69 -10.81
N LEU A 5 5.50 3.42 -11.11
CA LEU A 5 5.12 2.46 -12.16
C LEU A 5 4.24 3.15 -13.20
N SER A 6 4.66 2.99 -14.45
CA SER A 6 3.98 3.42 -15.67
C SER A 6 2.63 2.74 -15.82
N MET A 7 1.73 3.37 -16.58
CA MET A 7 0.42 2.76 -16.89
C MET A 7 0.54 1.51 -17.76
N VAL A 8 1.59 1.44 -18.60
CA VAL A 8 1.87 0.36 -19.54
C VAL A 8 3.39 0.20 -19.66
N GLY A 9 3.88 -1.03 -19.88
CA GLY A 9 5.26 -1.31 -20.28
C GLY A 9 6.17 -1.81 -19.16
N ASP A 10 5.85 -1.53 -17.90
CA ASP A 10 6.66 -1.99 -16.78
C ASP A 10 6.46 -3.48 -16.51
N LEU A 11 7.58 -4.19 -16.30
CA LEU A 11 7.60 -5.58 -15.84
C LEU A 11 7.89 -5.61 -14.34
N ILE A 12 7.04 -6.32 -13.60
CA ILE A 12 7.17 -6.45 -12.14
C ILE A 12 7.50 -7.90 -11.81
N LEU A 13 8.67 -8.12 -11.20
CA LEU A 13 9.02 -9.38 -10.57
C LEU A 13 8.47 -9.37 -9.13
N ILE A 14 7.72 -10.41 -8.76
CA ILE A 14 7.10 -10.51 -7.43
C ILE A 14 7.77 -11.64 -6.66
N GLU A 15 8.33 -11.32 -5.50
CA GLU A 15 8.82 -12.32 -4.56
C GLU A 15 7.64 -12.96 -3.80
N ARG A 16 7.61 -14.30 -3.76
CA ARG A 16 6.69 -15.08 -2.92
C ARG A 16 7.38 -16.24 -2.22
N LEU A 17 8.62 -16.03 -1.80
CA LEU A 17 9.40 -17.02 -1.07
C LEU A 17 8.87 -17.19 0.37
N PRO A 18 9.11 -18.34 1.04
CA PRO A 18 8.74 -18.54 2.43
C PRO A 18 9.21 -17.39 3.34
N GLY A 19 8.42 -17.04 4.36
CA GLY A 19 8.75 -15.95 5.29
C GLY A 19 8.68 -14.53 4.68
N TRP A 20 8.10 -14.36 3.49
CA TRP A 20 7.97 -13.02 2.88
C TRP A 20 7.19 -12.03 3.75
N ARG A 21 6.20 -12.49 4.52
CA ARG A 21 5.35 -11.63 5.36
C ARG A 21 6.14 -10.89 6.44
N ASP A 22 7.10 -11.57 7.06
CA ASP A 22 7.91 -11.00 8.13
C ASP A 22 8.96 -10.02 7.59
N ARG A 23 9.24 -10.10 6.28
CA ARG A 23 10.23 -9.28 5.58
C ARG A 23 9.67 -7.99 4.99
N ILE A 24 8.35 -7.82 4.93
CA ILE A 24 7.70 -6.59 4.43
C ILE A 24 8.19 -5.38 5.24
N GLN A 25 8.68 -4.36 4.56
CA GLN A 25 9.10 -3.09 5.14
C GLN A 25 8.23 -1.92 4.66
N VAL A 26 8.28 -0.83 5.43
CA VAL A 26 7.78 0.47 4.97
C VAL A 26 8.58 0.89 3.74
N GLY A 27 7.88 1.33 2.71
CA GLY A 27 8.45 1.66 1.40
C GLY A 27 8.31 0.55 0.37
N ASP A 28 8.03 -0.70 0.75
CA ASP A 28 7.91 -1.79 -0.23
C ASP A 28 6.66 -1.64 -1.11
N PRO A 29 6.79 -1.82 -2.44
CA PRO A 29 5.64 -2.06 -3.30
C PRO A 29 5.17 -3.51 -3.12
N VAL A 30 3.88 -3.68 -2.79
CA VAL A 30 3.28 -5.00 -2.59
C VAL A 30 2.13 -5.23 -3.56
N VAL A 31 2.01 -6.46 -4.04
CA VAL A 31 0.92 -6.90 -4.90
C VAL A 31 -0.07 -7.72 -4.07
N PHE A 32 -1.35 -7.33 -4.10
CA PHE A 32 -2.41 -7.99 -3.34
C PHE A 32 -3.69 -8.11 -4.17
N LYS A 33 -4.61 -8.97 -3.73
CA LYS A 33 -5.94 -9.09 -4.34
C LYS A 33 -6.78 -7.89 -3.91
N SER A 34 -7.46 -7.26 -4.86
CA SER A 34 -8.37 -6.15 -4.52
C SER A 34 -9.50 -6.67 -3.63
N PRO A 35 -9.85 -5.94 -2.56
CA PRO A 35 -11.03 -6.27 -1.74
C PRO A 35 -12.35 -5.97 -2.46
N ILE A 36 -12.34 -5.10 -3.49
CA ILE A 36 -13.53 -4.71 -4.26
C ILE A 36 -13.78 -5.73 -5.39
N ASP A 37 -12.71 -6.20 -6.03
CA ASP A 37 -12.78 -7.16 -7.14
C ASP A 37 -11.66 -8.21 -6.98
N PRO A 38 -11.96 -9.38 -6.40
CA PRO A 38 -10.97 -10.43 -6.17
C PRO A 38 -10.29 -10.98 -7.44
N GLY A 39 -10.85 -10.75 -8.62
CA GLY A 39 -10.24 -11.09 -9.91
C GLY A 39 -9.08 -10.16 -10.28
N ARG A 40 -9.01 -8.98 -9.66
CA ARG A 40 -7.99 -7.96 -9.90
C ARG A 40 -6.87 -8.00 -8.86
N ARG A 41 -5.63 -7.98 -9.35
CA ARG A 41 -4.44 -7.68 -8.53
C ARG A 41 -4.14 -6.19 -8.58
N VAL A 42 -3.73 -5.63 -7.45
CA VAL A 42 -3.41 -4.21 -7.29
C VAL A 42 -2.03 -4.09 -6.66
N VAL A 43 -1.29 -3.05 -7.04
CA VAL A 43 -0.01 -2.70 -6.45
C VAL A 43 -0.16 -1.40 -5.68
N LYS A 44 0.31 -1.38 -4.43
CA LYS A 44 0.39 -0.20 -3.57
C LYS A 44 1.68 -0.25 -2.76
N ARG A 45 2.08 0.88 -2.19
CA ARG A 45 3.24 0.99 -1.31
C ARG A 45 2.85 0.89 0.14
N VAL A 46 3.65 0.17 0.93
CA VAL A 46 3.51 0.13 2.39
C VAL A 46 3.97 1.46 2.97
N LEU A 47 3.10 2.17 3.70
CA LEU A 47 3.49 3.38 4.45
C LEU A 47 3.59 3.16 5.96
N GLY A 48 3.02 2.08 6.48
CA GLY A 48 3.17 1.73 7.89
C GLY A 48 2.83 0.28 8.15
N LYS A 49 3.30 -0.19 9.30
CA LYS A 49 3.13 -1.56 9.79
C LYS A 49 2.40 -1.55 11.14
N ALA A 50 1.99 -2.74 11.57
CA ALA A 50 1.38 -2.96 12.87
C ALA A 50 2.06 -2.18 14.01
N GLY A 51 1.27 -1.41 14.76
CA GLY A 51 1.73 -0.58 15.87
C GLY A 51 1.99 0.88 15.51
N ASP A 52 2.28 1.19 14.24
CA ASP A 52 2.50 2.56 13.79
C ASP A 52 1.21 3.39 13.87
N THR A 53 1.35 4.68 14.15
CA THR A 53 0.27 5.67 14.06
C THR A 53 0.55 6.60 12.90
N LEU A 54 -0.36 6.67 11.93
CA LEU A 54 -0.22 7.48 10.73
C LEU A 54 -1.35 8.50 10.61
N CYS A 55 -1.03 9.65 10.02
CA CYS A 55 -2.06 10.56 9.51
C CYS A 55 -2.74 9.90 8.32
N VAL A 56 -4.06 9.76 8.36
CA VAL A 56 -4.83 9.13 7.27
C VAL A 56 -4.67 9.94 5.98
N ASP A 57 -4.91 11.24 6.04
CA ASP A 57 -4.82 12.11 4.87
C ASP A 57 -4.27 13.48 5.29
N PRO A 58 -2.96 13.75 5.08
CA PRO A 58 -2.35 15.03 5.43
C PRO A 58 -2.88 16.22 4.61
N THR A 59 -3.67 15.99 3.55
CA THR A 59 -4.25 17.08 2.75
C THR A 59 -5.58 17.58 3.31
N ARG A 60 -6.18 16.88 4.27
CA ARG A 60 -7.41 17.33 4.94
C ARG A 60 -7.11 18.47 5.91
N LYS A 61 -8.02 19.45 5.99
CA LYS A 61 -7.94 20.57 6.94
C LYS A 61 -7.85 20.11 8.40
N THR A 62 -8.53 19.01 8.72
CA THR A 62 -8.51 18.40 10.05
C THR A 62 -7.94 16.99 9.92
N PRO A 63 -6.64 16.80 10.23
CA PRO A 63 -6.00 15.50 10.10
C PRO A 63 -6.56 14.53 11.13
N THR A 64 -6.83 13.30 10.68
CA THR A 64 -7.16 12.17 11.56
C THR A 64 -6.00 11.18 11.56
N PHE A 65 -5.85 10.48 12.67
CA PHE A 65 -4.79 9.49 12.84
C PHE A 65 -5.37 8.11 13.05
N VAL A 66 -4.66 7.11 12.57
CA VAL A 66 -5.01 5.69 12.72
C VAL A 66 -3.80 4.93 13.24
N GLN A 67 -4.02 4.08 14.24
CA GLN A 67 -3.03 3.10 14.65
C GLN A 67 -3.25 1.80 13.86
N ILE A 68 -2.20 1.29 13.22
CA ILE A 68 -2.31 0.10 12.37
C ILE A 68 -2.43 -1.15 13.25
N PRO A 69 -3.49 -1.97 13.09
CA PRO A 69 -3.69 -3.16 13.90
C PRO A 69 -2.59 -4.21 13.70
N ARG A 70 -2.44 -5.12 14.67
CA ARG A 70 -1.56 -6.28 14.54
C ARG A 70 -1.92 -7.10 13.29
N GLY A 71 -0.91 -7.53 12.55
CA GLY A 71 -1.07 -8.32 11.32
C GLY A 71 -1.50 -7.52 10.09
N HIS A 72 -1.58 -6.19 10.18
CA HIS A 72 -1.97 -5.32 9.07
C HIS A 72 -0.82 -4.41 8.64
N VAL A 73 -0.95 -3.88 7.42
CA VAL A 73 -0.11 -2.84 6.85
C VAL A 73 -1.01 -1.76 6.26
N TRP A 74 -0.56 -0.51 6.26
CA TRP A 74 -1.22 0.59 5.57
C TRP A 74 -0.67 0.70 4.15
N LEU A 75 -1.56 0.59 3.16
CA LEU A 75 -1.19 0.61 1.76
C LEU A 75 -1.66 1.91 1.12
N GLN A 76 -0.76 2.61 0.43
CA GLN A 76 -1.07 3.85 -0.27
C GLN A 76 -0.49 3.84 -1.68
N GLY A 77 -1.21 4.44 -2.63
CA GLY A 77 -0.72 4.59 -3.99
C GLY A 77 0.17 5.81 -4.15
N ASP A 78 1.25 5.67 -4.91
CA ASP A 78 2.19 6.78 -5.18
C ASP A 78 1.53 7.93 -5.96
N ASN A 79 0.49 7.64 -6.74
CA ASN A 79 -0.35 8.68 -7.36
C ASN A 79 -1.38 9.15 -6.33
N TYR A 80 -0.93 9.98 -5.39
CA TYR A 80 -1.66 10.36 -4.18
C TYR A 80 -3.10 10.82 -4.46
N THR A 81 -3.31 11.63 -5.50
CA THR A 81 -4.60 12.26 -5.87
C THR A 81 -5.54 11.33 -6.62
N ASN A 82 -5.04 10.20 -7.14
CA ASN A 82 -5.82 9.27 -7.94
C ASN A 82 -5.52 7.82 -7.53
N SER A 83 -5.93 7.49 -6.32
CA SER A 83 -5.70 6.18 -5.74
C SER A 83 -6.79 5.80 -4.75
N THR A 84 -7.50 4.70 -5.02
CA THR A 84 -8.26 3.97 -4.01
C THR A 84 -7.29 3.05 -3.27
N ASP A 85 -7.10 3.30 -1.98
CA ASP A 85 -6.14 2.60 -1.12
C ASP A 85 -6.62 2.60 0.34
N SER A 86 -5.73 2.49 1.33
CA SER A 86 -6.17 2.40 2.74
C SER A 86 -6.80 3.69 3.28
N ARG A 87 -6.57 4.84 2.64
CA ARG A 87 -7.19 6.13 3.00
C ARG A 87 -8.68 6.17 2.68
#